data_AF-A0A1Z8S984-F1
#
_entry.id   AF-A0A1Z8S984-F1
#
_cell.length_a   1.000
_cell.length_b   1.000
_cell.length_c   1.000
_cell.angle_alpha   90.00
_cell.angle_beta   90.00
_cell.angle_gamma   90.00
#
_symmetry.space_group_name_H-M   'P 1'
#
loop_
_entity.id
_entity.type
_entity.pdbx_description
1 polymer ?
#
loop_
_entity_poly.entity_id
_entity_poly.type
_entity_poly.pdbx_seq_one_letter_code
_entity_poly.pdbx_strand_id
1 'polypeptide(L)' 'MDRNREEQDAFFEFFEREFPRGNDTTTDTLPFELAYIEQKRIKLALDQCQNHTQAAKHLGIGRTNLLAKLKKYGISKN' A
#
# COMPACT_ATOMS: atom_id res chain seq x y z
N MET A 1 -22.34 -15.16 -38.17
CA MET A 1 -21.24 -14.23 -37.90
C MET A 1 -21.88 -13.03 -37.22
N ASP A 2 -21.81 -12.80 -35.91
CA ASP A 2 -20.99 -13.39 -34.87
C ASP A 2 -21.64 -13.05 -33.52
N ARG A 3 -22.69 -13.80 -33.11
CA ARG A 3 -23.47 -13.52 -31.88
C ARG A 3 -22.59 -13.43 -30.63
N ASN A 4 -21.48 -14.15 -30.63
CA ASN A 4 -20.46 -14.12 -29.60
C ASN A 4 -19.80 -12.72 -29.48
N ARG A 5 -19.64 -12.01 -30.59
CA ARG A 5 -19.04 -10.67 -30.60
C ARG A 5 -20.00 -9.62 -30.07
N GLU A 6 -21.28 -9.70 -30.43
CA GLU A 6 -22.31 -8.80 -29.91
C GLU A 6 -22.49 -8.95 -28.39
N GLU A 7 -22.46 -10.18 -27.88
CA GLU A 7 -22.50 -10.46 -26.44
C GLU A 7 -21.25 -9.94 -25.71
N GLN A 8 -20.06 -10.11 -26.31
CA GLN A 8 -18.82 -9.57 -25.76
C GLN A 8 -18.83 -8.05 -25.74
N ASP A 9 -19.23 -7.40 -26.84
CA ASP A 9 -19.29 -5.94 -26.95
C ASP A 9 -20.27 -5.37 -25.91
N ALA A 10 -21.45 -5.99 -25.73
CA ALA A 10 -22.42 -5.60 -24.71
C ALA A 10 -21.89 -5.79 -23.28
N PHE A 11 -21.13 -6.87 -23.03
CA PHE A 11 -20.49 -7.10 -21.74
C PHE A 11 -19.42 -6.05 -21.44
N PHE A 12 -18.57 -5.70 -22.41
CA PHE A 12 -17.53 -4.69 -22.25
C PHE A 12 -18.12 -3.28 -22.09
N GLU A 13 -19.18 -2.93 -22.82
CA GLU A 13 -19.88 -1.66 -22.63
C GLU A 13 -20.50 -1.55 -21.23
N PHE A 14 -21.14 -2.62 -20.76
CA PHE A 14 -21.65 -2.69 -19.39
C PHE A 14 -20.52 -2.52 -18.38
N PHE A 15 -19.41 -3.22 -18.57
CA PHE A 15 -18.27 -3.17 -17.68
C PHE A 15 -17.65 -1.77 -17.60
N GLU A 16 -17.39 -1.11 -18.73
CA GLU A 16 -16.84 0.25 -18.75
C GLU A 16 -17.81 1.29 -18.18
N ARG A 17 -19.13 1.07 -18.31
CA ARG A 17 -20.15 1.97 -17.76
C ARG A 17 -20.31 1.84 -16.25
N GLU A 18 -20.39 0.61 -15.74
CA GLU A 18 -20.64 0.34 -14.32
C GLU A 18 -19.35 0.35 -13.48
N PHE A 19 -18.20 0.07 -14.11
CA PHE A 19 -16.87 0.16 -13.51
C PHE A 19 -16.03 1.16 -14.31
N PRO A 20 -16.39 2.46 -14.27
CA PRO A 20 -15.61 3.47 -14.95
C PRO A 20 -14.18 3.34 -14.45
N ARG A 21 -13.22 3.17 -15.37
CA ARG A 21 -11.81 3.23 -15.02
C ARG A 21 -11.64 4.54 -14.28
N GLY A 22 -11.40 4.44 -12.97
CA GLY A 22 -11.09 5.60 -12.16
C GLY A 22 -9.99 6.34 -12.89
N ASN A 23 -10.00 7.66 -12.85
CA ASN A 23 -8.88 8.47 -13.31
C ASN A 23 -7.66 8.21 -12.41
N ASP A 24 -7.15 6.96 -12.38
CA ASP A 24 -5.98 6.45 -11.67
C ASP A 24 -4.75 7.04 -12.34
N THR A 25 -4.65 8.35 -12.16
CA THR A 25 -3.43 9.12 -12.30
C THR A 25 -2.73 9.28 -10.95
N THR A 26 -3.27 8.66 -9.88
CA THR A 26 -2.46 8.34 -8.72
C THR A 26 -1.59 7.16 -9.10
N THR A 27 -0.36 7.51 -9.48
CA THR A 27 0.76 6.61 -9.69
C THR A 27 1.09 5.93 -8.36
N ASP A 28 0.25 4.99 -7.93
CA ASP A 28 0.53 4.06 -6.85
C ASP A 28 1.53 3.03 -7.39
N THR A 29 2.74 3.54 -7.66
CA THR A 29 3.85 2.69 -8.04
C THR A 29 4.16 1.75 -6.88
N LEU A 30 4.66 0.55 -7.18
CA LEU A 30 5.07 -0.41 -6.16
C LEU A 30 5.94 0.22 -5.03
N PRO A 31 6.90 1.13 -5.31
CA PRO A 31 7.62 1.84 -4.25
C PRO A 31 6.75 2.68 -3.32
N PHE A 32 5.69 3.32 -3.83
CA PHE A 32 4.76 4.12 -3.04
C PHE A 32 3.92 3.24 -2.12
N GLU A 33 3.34 2.16 -2.66
CA GLU A 33 2.55 1.19 -1.89
C GLU A 33 3.38 0.55 -0.76
N LEU A 34 4.61 0.12 -1.08
CA LEU A 34 5.53 -0.44 -0.09
C LEU A 34 5.88 0.59 0.99
N ALA A 35 6.10 1.85 0.64
CA ALA A 35 6.37 2.91 1.61
C ALA A 35 5.16 3.16 2.52
N TYR A 36 3.93 3.09 1.98
CA TYR A 36 2.71 3.24 2.75
C TYR A 36 2.50 2.09 3.74
N ILE A 37 2.63 0.84 3.28
CA ILE A 37 2.53 -0.35 4.13
C ILE A 37 3.61 -0.31 5.23
N GLU A 38 4.84 0.03 4.86
CA GLU A 38 5.94 0.13 5.80
C GLU A 38 5.69 1.16 6.90
N GLN A 39 5.24 2.36 6.55
CA GLN A 39 4.89 3.40 7.53
C GLN A 39 3.78 2.96 8.47
N LYS A 40 2.71 2.34 7.95
CA LYS A 40 1.60 1.81 8.76
C LYS A 40 2.08 0.79 9.77
N ARG A 41 2.88 -0.19 9.32
CA ARG A 41 3.39 -1.26 10.20
C ARG A 41 4.35 -0.71 11.26
N ILE A 42 5.21 0.24 10.90
CA ILE A 42 6.11 0.91 11.84
C ILE A 42 5.33 1.64 12.93
N LYS A 43 4.33 2.45 12.57
CA LYS A 43 3.51 3.18 13.54
C LYS A 43 2.81 2.23 14.52
N LEU A 44 2.16 1.19 13.99
CA LEU A 44 1.51 0.18 14.82
C LEU A 44 2.48 -0.50 15.80
N ALA A 45 3.68 -0.85 15.34
CA ALA A 45 4.68 -1.47 16.20
C ALA A 45 5.20 -0.52 17.29
N LEU A 46 5.31 0.79 16.99
CA LEU A 46 5.71 1.80 17.97
C LEU A 46 4.64 2.02 19.05
N ASP A 47 3.36 1.93 18.69
CA ASP A 47 2.23 2.05 19.62
C ASP A 47 2.13 0.82 20.53
N GLN A 48 2.35 -0.37 19.97
CA GLN A 48 2.24 -1.64 20.70
C GLN A 48 3.47 -1.94 21.58
N CYS A 49 4.62 -1.33 21.31
CA CYS A 49 5.87 -1.64 21.99
C CYS A 49 6.38 -0.48 22.85
N GLN A 50 6.96 -0.84 24.00
CA GLN A 50 7.53 0.13 24.94
C GLN A 50 8.72 0.91 24.34
N ASN A 51 9.56 0.26 23.54
CA ASN A 51 10.78 0.84 22.99
C ASN A 51 11.11 0.36 21.57
N HIS A 52 12.04 1.07 20.91
CA HIS A 52 12.45 0.77 19.52
C HIS A 52 13.10 -0.60 19.35
N THR A 53 13.75 -1.15 20.38
CA THR A 53 14.35 -2.49 20.30
C THR A 53 13.26 -3.56 20.19
N GLN A 54 12.20 -3.45 20.99
CA GLN A 54 11.03 -4.33 20.92
C GLN A 54 10.27 -4.16 19.61
N ALA A 55 10.03 -2.91 19.18
CA ALA A 55 9.36 -2.63 17.90
C ALA A 55 10.11 -3.21 16.70
N ALA A 56 11.45 -3.05 16.66
CA ALA A 56 12.28 -3.62 15.61
C ALA A 56 12.21 -5.15 15.59
N LYS A 57 12.27 -5.79 16.77
CA LYS A 57 12.09 -7.24 16.92
C LYS A 57 10.71 -7.70 16.45
N HIS A 58 9.65 -6.97 16.79
CA HIS A 58 8.28 -7.26 16.37
C HIS A 58 8.11 -7.16 14.85
N LEU A 59 8.79 -6.19 14.22
CA LEU A 59 8.81 -6.03 12.77
C LEU A 59 9.76 -7.00 12.05
N GLY A 60 10.56 -7.79 12.77
CA GLY A 60 11.54 -8.71 12.19
C GLY A 60 12.74 -8.01 11.53
N ILE A 61 13.07 -6.79 11.94
CA ILE A 61 14.19 -6.00 11.38
C ILE A 61 15.20 -5.59 12.46
N GLY A 62 16.41 -5.20 12.04
CA GLY A 62 17.41 -4.65 12.95
C GLY A 62 17.01 -3.27 13.51
N ARG A 63 17.36 -2.98 14.76
CA ARG A 63 17.08 -1.68 15.40
C ARG A 63 17.64 -0.49 14.60
N THR A 64 18.86 -0.59 14.09
CA THR A 64 19.48 0.46 13.25
C THR A 64 18.69 0.68 11.95
N ASN A 65 18.16 -0.39 11.37
CA ASN A 65 17.32 -0.32 10.16
C ASN A 65 15.98 0.39 10.47
N LEU A 66 15.35 0.08 11.61
CA LEU A 66 14.16 0.80 12.07
C LEU A 66 14.45 2.31 12.24
N LEU A 67 15.53 2.68 12.92
CA LEU A 67 15.88 4.10 13.12
C LEU A 67 16.11 4.85 11.80
N ALA A 68 16.76 4.21 10.81
CA ALA A 68 16.94 4.78 9.49
C ALA A 68 15.59 5.01 8.78
N LYS A 69 14.65 4.07 8.90
CA LYS A 69 13.29 4.18 8.35
C LYS A 69 12.46 5.27 9.05
N LEU A 70 12.55 5.40 10.37
CA LEU A 70 11.91 6.51 11.10
C LEU A 70 12.39 7.86 10.60
N LYS A 71 13.70 8.01 10.39
CA LYS A 71 14.28 9.22 9.79
C LYS A 71 13.79 9.43 8.35
N LYS A 72 13.80 8.37 7.52
CA LYS A 72 13.33 8.42 6.12
C LYS A 72 11.89 8.91 6.01
N TYR A 73 11.01 8.47 6.91
CA TYR A 73 9.58 8.78 6.86
C TYR A 73 9.13 9.91 7.78
N GLY A 74 10.06 10.54 8.52
CA GLY A 74 9.72 11.61 9.46
C GLY A 74 8.80 11.18 10.61
N ILE A 75 8.89 9.91 11.05
CA ILE A 75 8.06 9.38 12.14
C ILE A 75 8.78 9.61 13.47
N SER A 76 8.23 10.47 14.33
CA SER A 76 8.63 10.63 15.73
C SER A 76 7.69 9.86 16.66
N LYS A 77 8.24 9.26 17.71
CA LYS A 77 7.43 8.69 18.80
C LYS A 77 6.91 9.87 19.64
N ASN A 78 5.59 10.02 19.75
CA ASN A 78 4.95 10.95 20.68
C ASN A 78 5.07 10.44 22.12
#